data_AF-A0A0R3W8H6-F1
#
_entry.id   AF-A0A0R3W8H6-F1
#
_cell.length_a   1.000
_cell.length_b   1.000
_cell.length_c   1.000
_cell.angle_alpha   90.00
_cell.angle_beta   90.00
_cell.angle_gamma   90.00
#
_symmetry.space_group_name_H-M   'P 1'
#
loop_
_entity.id
_entity.type
_entity.pdbx_description
1 polymer ?
#
loop_
_entity_poly.entity_id
_entity_poly.type
_entity_poly.pdbx_seq_one_letter_code
_entity_poly.pdbx_strand_id
1 'polypeptide(L)' 'MTENDGPSVEAEEMLFCDDCDRGYHMFCLSPPLSQPPEGPWSCCLCLERFKEEAASNVCGNIKPPS' A
#
# COMPACT_ATOMS: atom_id res chain seq x y z
N MET A 1 -17.84 27.95 -0.12
CA MET A 1 -16.67 27.15 0.28
C MET A 1 -16.29 26.34 -0.94
N THR A 2 -15.30 26.76 -1.74
CA THR A 2 -14.86 25.93 -2.86
C THR A 2 -14.01 24.82 -2.27
N GLU A 3 -14.62 23.66 -2.07
CA GLU A 3 -13.92 22.41 -1.79
C GLU A 3 -13.13 22.06 -3.07
N ASN A 4 -11.91 22.59 -3.17
CA ASN A 4 -10.91 22.12 -4.11
C ASN A 4 -10.33 20.81 -3.56
N ASP A 5 -11.18 19.80 -3.35
CA ASP A 5 -10.74 18.43 -3.11
C ASP A 5 -10.82 17.68 -4.44
N GLY A 6 -10.13 18.21 -5.45
CA GLY A 6 -9.74 17.36 -6.57
C GLY A 6 -8.64 16.44 -6.05
N PRO A 7 -8.70 15.12 -6.27
CA PRO A 7 -7.62 14.24 -5.85
C PRO A 7 -6.34 14.78 -6.47
N SER A 8 -5.46 15.29 -5.62
CA SER A 8 -4.11 15.65 -6.04
C SER A 8 -3.53 14.36 -6.57
N VAL A 9 -3.05 14.35 -7.82
CA VAL A 9 -2.56 13.15 -8.54
C VAL A 9 -1.56 12.30 -7.74
N GLU A 10 -0.98 12.85 -6.68
CA GLU A 10 -0.10 12.22 -5.69
C GLU A 10 -0.82 11.21 -4.76
N ALA A 11 -2.13 11.35 -4.52
CA ALA A 11 -2.91 10.44 -3.67
C ALA A 11 -3.28 9.12 -4.37
N GLU A 12 -3.28 9.13 -5.70
CA GLU A 12 -3.67 7.97 -6.52
C GLU A 12 -2.62 6.84 -6.49
N GLU A 13 -1.43 7.11 -5.95
CA GLU A 13 -0.26 6.22 -5.99
C GLU A 13 0.09 5.63 -4.60
N MET A 14 -0.88 5.58 -3.69
CA MET A 14 -0.74 5.05 -2.33
C MET A 14 -1.65 3.83 -2.10
N LEU A 15 -1.10 2.78 -1.48
CA LEU A 15 -1.84 1.60 -1.03
C LEU A 15 -2.08 1.65 0.47
N PHE A 16 -3.28 1.27 0.87
CA PHE A 16 -3.64 1.10 2.26
C PHE A 16 -3.68 -0.38 2.62
N CYS A 17 -3.06 -0.73 3.74
CA CYS A 17 -3.08 -2.10 4.26
C CYS A 17 -4.45 -2.41 4.89
N ASP A 18 -5.15 -3.42 4.39
CA ASP A 18 -6.46 -3.82 4.93
C ASP A 18 -6.43 -4.26 6.40
N ASP A 19 -5.28 -4.75 6.89
CA ASP A 19 -5.14 -5.20 8.29
C ASP A 19 -4.78 -4.08 9.29
N CYS A 20 -4.27 -2.92 8.84
CA CYS A 20 -3.76 -1.90 9.77
C CYS A 20 -3.91 -0.44 9.30
N ASP A 21 -4.59 -0.19 8.19
CA ASP A 21 -4.88 1.12 7.59
C ASP A 21 -3.65 2.00 7.31
N ARG A 22 -2.44 1.44 7.33
CA ARG A 22 -1.22 2.18 6.99
C ARG A 22 -1.12 2.40 5.48
N GLY A 23 -0.84 3.63 5.09
CA GLY A 23 -0.56 4.03 3.71
C GLY A 23 0.90 3.79 3.31
N TYR A 24 1.11 3.27 2.09
CA TYR A 24 2.42 3.02 1.49
C TYR A 24 2.41 3.50 0.04
N HIS A 25 3.42 4.28 -0.36
CA HIS A 25 3.56 4.65 -1.78
C HIS A 25 3.94 3.42 -2.60
N MET A 26 3.31 3.27 -3.76
CA MET A 26 3.50 2.14 -4.67
C MET A 26 4.94 2.05 -5.19
N PHE A 27 5.63 3.17 -5.37
CA PHE A 27 7.03 3.21 -5.82
C PHE A 27 8.06 2.94 -4.71
N CYS A 28 7.67 3.09 -3.45
CA CYS A 28 8.53 2.73 -2.32
C CYS A 28 8.61 1.21 -2.13
N LEU A 29 7.69 0.46 -2.76
CA LEU A 29 7.68 -0.99 -2.73
C LEU A 29 8.77 -1.57 -3.66
N SER A 30 9.11 -2.83 -3.41
CA SER A 30 10.10 -3.61 -4.14
C SER A 30 9.51 -5.00 -4.42
N PRO A 31 9.19 -5.29 -5.69
CA PRO A 31 9.25 -4.37 -6.84
C PRO A 31 8.25 -3.20 -6.72
N PRO A 32 8.55 -2.02 -7.30
CA PRO A 32 7.62 -0.90 -7.32
C PRO A 32 6.39 -1.28 -8.16
N LEU A 33 5.21 -0.90 -7.67
CA LEU A 33 3.95 -1.13 -8.37
C LEU A 33 3.59 0.08 -9.24
N SER A 34 3.14 -0.17 -10.46
CA SER A 34 2.66 0.87 -11.38
C SER A 34 1.15 1.05 -11.33
N GLN A 35 0.42 0.09 -10.76
CA GLN A 35 -1.02 0.11 -10.59
C GLN A 35 -1.38 -0.65 -9.29
N PRO A 36 -2.47 -0.29 -8.61
CA PRO A 36 -2.87 -0.97 -7.39
C PRO A 36 -3.16 -2.45 -7.66
N PRO A 37 -2.85 -3.35 -6.71
CA PRO A 37 -3.17 -4.77 -6.86
C PRO A 37 -4.68 -4.96 -6.94
N GLU A 38 -5.10 -5.99 -7.67
CA GLU A 38 -6.51 -6.38 -7.72
C GLU A 38 -6.86 -7.14 -6.44
N GLY A 39 -7.73 -6.57 -5.62
CA GLY A 39 -8.17 -7.16 -4.36
C GLY A 39 -7.42 -6.65 -3.12
N PRO A 40 -7.54 -7.35 -1.98
CA PRO A 40 -6.97 -6.91 -0.72
C PRO A 40 -5.45 -6.88 -0.75
N TRP A 41 -4.87 -5.95 0.00
CA TRP A 41 -3.44 -5.79 0.14
C TRP A 41 -3.03 -5.65 1.61
N SER A 42 -1.98 -6.40 1.97
CA SER A 42 -1.46 -6.45 3.32
C SER A 42 0.01 -6.05 3.30
N CYS A 43 0.37 -5.09 4.15
CA CYS A 43 1.78 -4.68 4.26
C CYS A 43 2.63 -5.82 4.82
N CYS A 44 3.93 -5.80 4.51
CA CYS A 44 4.86 -6.85 4.91
C CYS A 44 4.91 -7.10 6.42
N LEU A 45 4.69 -6.06 7.23
CA LEU A 45 4.62 -6.18 8.69
C LEU A 45 3.40 -7.01 9.13
N CYS A 46 2.26 -6.82 8.46
CA CYS A 46 1.05 -7.59 8.71
C CYS A 46 1.20 -9.02 8.17
N LEU A 47 1.84 -9.22 7.01
CA LEU A 47 2.15 -10.57 6.52
C LEU A 47 3.08 -11.33 7.45
N GLU A 48 4.12 -10.68 7.99
CA GLU A 48 5.04 -11.33 8.92
C GLU A 48 4.34 -11.68 10.24
N ARG A 49 3.43 -10.81 10.69
CA ARG A 49 2.69 -10.98 11.94
C ARG A 49 1.55 -12.01 11.85
N PHE A 50 0.76 -11.97 10.79
CA PHE A 50 -0.48 -12.74 10.64
C PHE A 50 -0.35 -13.92 9.67
N LYS A 51 0.69 -13.94 8.81
CA LYS A 51 0.97 -15.02 7.84
C LYS A 51 -0.25 -15.41 7.01
N GLU A 52 -0.84 -16.57 7.30
CA GLU A 52 -2.00 -17.14 6.59
C GLU A 52 -3.31 -16.44 6.95
N GLU A 53 -3.36 -15.64 8.02
CA GLU A 53 -4.53 -14.87 8.45
C GLU A 53 -4.57 -13.44 7.87
N ALA A 54 -3.53 -13.01 7.15
CA ALA A 54 -3.52 -11.69 6.52
C ALA A 54 -4.50 -11.61 5.35
N ALA A 55 -5.05 -10.43 5.09
CA ALA A 55 -6.01 -10.21 3.99
C ALA A 55 -5.45 -10.56 2.60
N SER A 56 -4.13 -10.49 2.42
CA SER A 56 -3.42 -10.84 1.18
C SER A 56 -2.15 -11.63 1.48
N ASN A 57 -1.54 -12.25 0.47
CA ASN A 57 -0.17 -12.79 0.54
C ASN A 57 0.84 -11.94 -0.24
N VAL A 58 0.40 -10.79 -0.77
CA VAL A 58 1.21 -9.88 -1.58
C VAL A 58 1.80 -8.79 -0.71
N CYS A 59 3.09 -8.89 -0.39
CA CYS A 59 3.85 -7.84 0.28
C CYS A 59 4.73 -7.11 -0.73
N GLY A 60 4.64 -5.79 -0.79
CA GLY A 60 5.64 -4.96 -1.43
C GLY A 60 6.77 -4.69 -0.44
N ASN A 61 7.93 -5.35 -0.58
CA ASN A 61 9.07 -5.11 0.30
C ASN A 61 9.44 -3.62 0.22
N ILE A 62 9.45 -2.90 1.34
CA ILE A 62 9.76 -1.47 1.30
C ILE A 62 11.25 -1.33 1.01
N LYS A 63 11.63 -0.57 -0.02
CA LYS A 63 13.03 -0.26 -0.26
C LYS A 63 13.59 0.46 0.97
N PRO A 64 14.75 0.03 1.52
CA PRO A 64 15.40 0.80 2.57
C PRO A 64 15.74 2.20 2.04
N PRO A 65 15.65 3.24 2.87
CA PRO A 65 16.17 4.55 2.49
C PRO A 65 17.69 4.42 2.24
N SER A 66 18.15 4.85 1.07
CA SER A 66 19.58 4.96 0.73
C SER A 66 20.30 5.95 1.65
#